data_AF-A0A3S4M6F0-F1
#
_entry.id   AF-A0A3S4M6F0-F1
#
_cell.length_a   1.000
_cell.length_b   1.000
_cell.length_c   1.000
_cell.angle_alpha   90.00
_cell.angle_beta   90.00
_cell.angle_gamma   90.00
#
_symmetry.space_group_name_H-M   'P 1'
#
loop_
_entity.id
_entity.type
_entity.pdbx_description
1 polymer ?
#
loop_
_entity_poly.entity_id
_entity_poly.type
_entity_poly.pdbx_seq_one_letter_code
_entity_poly.pdbx_strand_id
1 'polypeptide(L)'
;MFNLQGQLVREMVAEVTPELAAERAQAFGFRRSTGDWRELVADPSIDVVDICSPNHLHKEMALAAIRHGKHVYSEKPLALKRSRCPRNG
;
A
#
# COMPACT_ATOMS: atom_id res chain seq x y z
N MET A 1 11.85 -7.82 25.38
CA MET A 1 12.22 -7.59 23.96
C MET A 1 11.29 -8.45 23.12
N PHE A 2 10.32 -7.85 22.44
CA PHE A 2 9.30 -8.59 21.68
C PHE A 2 9.93 -9.15 20.39
N ASN A 3 10.13 -10.47 20.36
CA ASN A 3 10.67 -11.17 19.20
C ASN A 3 9.51 -11.40 18.22
N LEU A 4 9.36 -10.54 17.21
CA LEU A 4 8.41 -10.77 16.12
C LEU A 4 8.90 -11.99 15.32
N GLN A 5 8.25 -13.14 15.50
CA GLN A 5 8.61 -14.43 14.89
C GLN A 5 8.25 -14.51 13.39
N GLY A 6 8.22 -13.38 12.67
CA GLY A 6 7.87 -13.32 11.25
C GLY A 6 9.09 -13.02 10.38
N GLN A 7 9.27 -13.76 9.30
CA GLN A 7 10.22 -13.41 8.26
C GLN A 7 9.56 -12.43 7.28
N LEU A 8 10.14 -11.24 7.12
CA LEU A 8 9.64 -10.28 6.14
C LEU A 8 10.01 -10.73 4.73
N VAL A 9 9.00 -11.02 3.92
CA VAL A 9 9.16 -11.40 2.51
C VAL A 9 8.61 -10.28 1.63
N ARG A 10 9.43 -9.80 0.69
CA ARG A 10 9.00 -8.88 -0.36
C ARG A 10 8.28 -9.67 -1.46
N GLU A 11 7.01 -9.94 -1.22
CA GLU A 11 6.24 -10.84 -2.10
C GLU A 11 5.83 -10.17 -3.42
N MET A 12 5.13 -9.03 -3.37
CA MET A 12 4.66 -8.33 -4.58
C MET A 12 4.82 -6.82 -4.46
N VAL A 13 5.19 -6.16 -5.56
CA VAL A 13 5.15 -4.71 -5.73
C VAL A 13 4.15 -4.31 -6.81
N ALA A 14 3.42 -3.23 -6.61
CA ALA A 14 2.51 -2.66 -7.59
C ALA A 14 2.96 -1.26 -8.00
N GLU A 15 2.94 -0.98 -9.31
CA GLU A 15 3.25 0.33 -9.89
C GLU A 15 2.21 0.71 -10.94
N VAL A 16 2.25 1.96 -11.41
CA VAL A 16 1.26 2.49 -12.36
C VAL A 16 1.27 1.81 -13.74
N THR A 17 2.38 1.14 -14.11
CA THR A 17 2.47 0.31 -15.31
C THR A 17 3.19 -1.00 -15.01
N PRO A 18 2.90 -2.09 -15.76
CA PRO A 18 3.58 -3.38 -15.58
C PRO A 18 5.10 -3.32 -15.77
N GLU A 19 5.58 -2.47 -16.68
CA GLU A 19 7.01 -2.33 -16.98
C GLU A 19 7.75 -1.70 -15.80
N LEU A 20 7.20 -0.63 -15.23
CA LEU A 20 7.74 0.00 -14.03
C LEU A 20 7.69 -0.96 -12.84
N ALA A 21 6.60 -1.72 -12.70
CA ALA A 21 6.46 -2.72 -11.64
C ALA A 21 7.55 -3.80 -11.73
N ALA A 22 7.84 -4.29 -12.94
CA ALA A 22 8.89 -5.27 -13.19
C ALA A 22 10.29 -4.72 -12.89
N GLU A 23 10.57 -3.47 -13.28
CA GLU A 23 11.83 -2.79 -12.97
C GLU A 23 12.01 -2.64 -11.45
N ARG A 24 10.98 -2.17 -10.73
CA ARG A 24 11.04 -2.02 -9.27
C ARG A 24 11.15 -3.35 -8.54
N ALA A 25 10.50 -4.40 -9.05
CA ALA A 25 10.64 -5.73 -8.47
C ALA A 25 12.07 -6.24 -8.55
N GLN A 26 12.74 -6.06 -9.70
CA GLN A 26 14.16 -6.42 -9.84
C GLN A 26 15.05 -5.58 -8.93
N ALA A 27 14.83 -4.26 -8.89
CA ALA A 27 15.66 -3.34 -8.11
C ALA A 27 15.58 -3.58 -6.59
N PHE A 28 14.41 -3.93 -6.07
CA PHE A 28 14.18 -4.09 -4.63
C PHE A 28 14.09 -5.56 -4.16
N GLY A 29 14.14 -6.51 -5.09
CA GLY A 29 14.09 -7.95 -4.82
C GLY A 29 12.69 -8.44 -4.44
N PHE A 30 11.65 -7.96 -5.10
CA PHE A 30 10.30 -8.53 -4.98
C PHE A 30 10.16 -9.79 -5.84
N ARG A 31 9.41 -10.78 -5.35
CA ARG A 31 9.19 -12.04 -6.06
C ARG A 31 8.24 -11.88 -7.26
N ARG A 32 7.23 -11.01 -7.12
CA ARG A 32 6.21 -10.73 -8.13
C ARG A 32 6.02 -9.22 -8.32
N SER A 33 5.40 -8.85 -9.43
CA SER A 33 5.05 -7.47 -9.75
C SER A 33 3.70 -7.41 -10.46
N THR A 34 2.98 -6.30 -10.31
CA THR A 34 1.74 -6.03 -11.04
C THR A 34 1.62 -4.55 -11.42
N GLY A 35 0.94 -4.27 -12.53
CA GLY A 35 0.52 -2.92 -12.92
C GLY A 35 -0.81 -2.48 -12.27
N ASP A 36 -1.47 -3.35 -11.50
CA ASP A 36 -2.72 -3.03 -10.80
C ASP A 36 -2.63 -3.37 -9.31
N TRP A 37 -2.61 -2.34 -8.47
CA TRP A 37 -2.60 -2.48 -7.03
C TRP A 37 -3.80 -3.27 -6.48
N ARG A 38 -4.91 -3.33 -7.22
CA ARG A 38 -6.10 -4.10 -6.80
C ARG A 38 -5.84 -5.59 -6.75
N GLU A 39 -5.02 -6.10 -7.67
CA GLU A 39 -4.58 -7.50 -7.66
C GLU A 39 -3.75 -7.78 -6.41
N LEU A 40 -2.83 -6.88 -6.06
CA LEU A 40 -1.99 -6.99 -4.87
C LEU A 40 -2.82 -7.03 -3.58
N VAL A 41 -3.77 -6.11 -3.43
CA VAL A 41 -4.61 -6.08 -2.21
C VAL A 41 -5.66 -7.19 -2.17
N ALA A 42 -5.93 -7.89 -3.26
CA ALA A 42 -6.83 -9.04 -3.28
C ALA A 42 -6.10 -10.37 -3.07
N ASP A 43 -4.78 -10.41 -3.26
CA ASP A 43 -4.00 -11.65 -3.21
C ASP A 43 -3.93 -12.23 -1.77
N PRO A 44 -4.42 -13.45 -1.53
CA PRO A 44 -4.45 -14.05 -0.19
C PRO A 44 -3.05 -14.38 0.39
N SER A 45 -1.99 -14.39 -0.43
CA SER A 45 -0.61 -14.62 0.03
C SER A 45 0.07 -13.37 0.62
N ILE A 46 -0.59 -12.21 0.58
CA ILE A 46 -0.08 -10.94 1.11
C ILE A 46 -0.67 -10.66 2.50
N ASP A 47 0.17 -10.62 3.54
CA ASP A 47 -0.25 -10.35 4.92
C ASP A 47 -0.31 -8.84 5.24
N VAL A 48 0.66 -8.09 4.71
CA VAL A 48 0.88 -6.66 5.01
C VAL A 48 1.00 -5.86 3.71
N VAL A 49 0.35 -4.70 3.66
CA VAL A 49 0.42 -3.76 2.55
C VAL A 49 1.05 -2.45 3.03
N ASP A 50 2.14 -2.06 2.37
CA ASP A 50 2.77 -0.76 2.52
C ASP A 50 2.34 0.17 1.37
N ILE A 51 1.78 1.33 1.71
CA ILE A 51 1.22 2.27 0.74
C ILE A 51 2.10 3.53 0.67
N CYS A 52 2.94 3.58 -0.37
CA CYS A 52 3.84 4.70 -0.69
C CYS A 52 3.35 5.57 -1.85
N SER A 53 2.07 5.45 -2.25
CA SER A 53 1.48 6.17 -3.40
C SER A 53 1.11 7.63 -3.07
N PRO A 54 0.55 8.44 -3.98
CA PRO A 54 0.09 9.79 -3.63
C PRO A 54 -1.09 9.80 -2.64
N ASN A 55 -1.11 10.77 -1.70
CA ASN A 55 -2.05 10.86 -0.57
C ASN A 55 -3.55 10.73 -0.90
N HIS A 56 -3.98 11.07 -2.13
CA HIS A 56 -5.40 10.95 -2.50
C HIS A 56 -5.82 9.49 -2.75
N LEU A 57 -4.88 8.61 -3.13
CA LEU A 57 -5.11 7.18 -3.33
C LEU A 57 -4.90 6.37 -2.06
N HIS A 58 -4.13 6.89 -1.09
CA HIS A 58 -3.90 6.24 0.21
C HIS A 58 -5.17 5.74 0.87
N LYS A 59 -6.20 6.60 0.91
CA LYS A 59 -7.47 6.25 1.55
C LYS A 59 -8.16 5.08 0.84
N GLU A 60 -8.21 5.09 -0.49
CA GLU A 60 -8.86 4.01 -1.26
C GLU A 60 -8.11 2.68 -1.10
N MET A 61 -6.78 2.72 -1.25
CA MET A 61 -5.90 1.56 -1.14
C MET A 61 -5.91 0.98 0.27
N ALA A 62 -5.83 1.82 1.30
CA ALA A 62 -5.88 1.39 2.69
C ALA A 62 -7.22 0.75 3.04
N LEU A 63 -8.34 1.38 2.64
CA LEU A 63 -9.67 0.80 2.88
C LEU A 63 -9.84 -0.52 2.13
N ALA A 64 -9.30 -0.66 0.92
CA ALA A 64 -9.34 -1.91 0.18
C ALA A 64 -8.51 -3.00 0.86
N ALA A 65 -7.28 -2.72 1.26
CA ALA A 65 -6.42 -3.66 1.97
C ALA A 65 -7.06 -4.11 3.31
N ILE A 66 -7.64 -3.18 4.08
CA ILE A 66 -8.37 -3.50 5.32
C ILE A 66 -9.58 -4.40 5.03
N ARG A 67 -10.35 -4.15 3.95
CA ARG A 67 -11.48 -5.01 3.56
C ARG A 67 -11.04 -6.44 3.23
N HIS A 68 -9.82 -6.62 2.73
CA HIS A 68 -9.22 -7.94 2.49
C HIS A 68 -8.50 -8.52 3.72
N GLY A 69 -8.66 -7.91 4.91
CA GLY A 69 -8.09 -8.40 6.16
C GLY A 69 -6.58 -8.16 6.31
N LYS A 70 -5.99 -7.30 5.49
CA LYS A 70 -4.54 -7.05 5.48
C LYS A 70 -4.15 -6.00 6.50
N HIS A 71 -2.96 -6.15 7.07
CA HIS A 71 -2.36 -5.08 7.87
C HIS A 71 -1.88 -3.96 6.95
N VAL A 72 -2.20 -2.71 7.27
CA VAL A 72 -1.83 -1.55 6.45
C VAL A 72 -0.81 -0.69 7.17
N TYR A 73 0.31 -0.46 6.51
CA TYR A 73 1.26 0.60 6.84
C TYR A 73 1.12 1.71 5.80
N SER A 74 0.95 2.95 6.23
CA SER A 74 0.74 4.10 5.34
C SER A 74 1.59 5.26 5.85
N GLU A 75 2.47 5.76 4.98
CA GLU A 75 3.34 6.89 5.27
C GLU A 75 2.53 8.17 5.51
N LYS A 76 2.94 8.99 6.48
CA LYS A 76 2.23 10.23 6.85
C LYS A 76 2.28 11.24 5.70
N PRO A 77 1.18 11.99 5.41
CA PRO A 77 -0.06 12.09 6.17
C PRO A 77 -1.23 11.33 5.51
N LEU A 78 -1.97 10.59 6.35
CA LEU A 78 -3.15 9.80 5.98
C LEU A 78 -4.27 10.60 5.26
N ALA A 79 -4.24 11.94 5.33
CA ALA A 79 -5.08 12.86 4.55
C ALA A 79 -4.58 14.31 4.65
N LEU A 80 -4.55 15.04 3.53
CA LEU A 80 -4.44 16.51 3.51
C LEU A 80 -5.80 17.15 3.22
N LYS A 81 -6.77 17.05 4.14
CA LYS A 81 -7.89 18.00 4.18
C LYS A 81 -8.25 18.34 5.63
N ARG A 82 -7.81 19.51 6.08
CA ARG A 82 -8.45 20.23 7.19
C ARG A 82 -9.82 20.66 6.66
N SER A 83 -10.89 20.12 7.23
CA SER A 83 -12.24 20.60 6.96
C SER A 83 -12.27 22.12 7.18
N ARG A 84 -12.62 22.86 6.11
CA ARG A 84 -12.83 24.30 6.15
C ARG A 84 -14.15 24.52 6.88
N CYS A 85 -14.08 24.85 8.18
CA CYS A 85 -15.20 25.44 8.90
C CYS A 85 -15.50 26.81 8.27
N PRO A 86 -16.70 27.09 7.74
CA PRO A 86 -17.04 28.43 7.33
C PRO A 86 -17.13 29.30 8.58
N ARG A 87 -16.33 30.36 8.65
CA ARG A 87 -16.55 31.43 9.63
C ARG A 87 -17.85 32.13 9.21
N ASN A 88 -18.92 31.91 9.97
CA ASN A 88 -20.03 32.83 9.99
C ASN A 88 -19.53 34.11 10.63
N GLY A 89 -19.51 35.19 9.85
CA GLY A 89 -19.54 36.57 10.35
C GLY A 89 -20.99 37.03 10.39
#